data_AF-A0A6A4W168-F1
#
_entry.id   AF-A0A6A4W168-F1
#
_cell.length_a   1.000
_cell.length_b   1.000
_cell.length_c   1.000
_cell.angle_alpha   90.00
_cell.angle_beta   90.00
_cell.angle_gamma   90.00
#
_symmetry.space_group_name_H-M   'P 1'
#
loop_
_entity.id
_entity.type
_entity.pdbx_description
1 polymer ?
#
loop_
_entity_poly.entity_id
_entity_poly.type
_entity_poly.pdbx_seq_one_letter_code
_entity_poly.pdbx_strand_id
1 'polypeptide(L)'
;MEKSGEVVNIPAGQLTKEQRTQFHETIKSSFPGMVTNTAEVDGEKVISVRKASAAPDKRNTFWKHKPWPQGRPKFLHFCMFKENLDTFVALSNLSMDLKTKSNKFAFAGTKDARAKTSQMVSIKQISAEQVHEAAKKFQKIIVGNFAYKDRELKLGDLKGNRFDLVLRHVQGNEDMIARRMASFQSVGFVNYYGMQRFGTTSSGTHEVGRAILRREWRVAVDLLLSGRESEMGSMADAHRAWRADRDPQRALSCLTGRQQRTTIEGRVLHTLSTIRATAYQEALDRLPSGTRQLYVHAYQSWVWNRLVSRRLAEHGLKLRPGDLVLAGDQSTAEESATDMEPAAELETVAEVEPTAPTSSGGPRLPEVHALTEAELDAHSIYDLVMPLPGWAVRYPENELSSWYKEMLSQDGVELTQKLCDTMPQYSLAGAYRHVLARPGDVSWRVLRYSNPNSDLLLSDVDRLRGAAEPADEPDAPFRALIMQFSLPPSSYATMAVREITGTDSSLVAQMKLNAAYSAEIQQTRNPSNKGRKAEGDAEKAEGKTSADEKQSGDQPDRGQKRSTDLEEGADEKRLKTEAV
;
A
#
# COMPACT_ATOMS: atom_id res chain seq x y z
N MET A 1 -9.89 -36.66 -7.80
CA MET A 1 -9.66 -37.67 -8.86
C MET A 1 -9.07 -37.02 -10.10
N GLU A 2 -7.76 -36.88 -10.14
CA GLU A 2 -7.05 -36.26 -11.27
C GLU A 2 -6.51 -37.30 -12.27
N LYS A 3 -6.41 -38.59 -11.89
CA LYS A 3 -5.85 -39.67 -12.72
C LYS A 3 -6.90 -40.72 -13.09
N SER A 4 -6.81 -41.28 -14.31
CA SER A 4 -7.63 -42.44 -14.70
C SER A 4 -7.20 -43.67 -13.89
N GLY A 5 -8.12 -44.31 -13.17
CA GLY A 5 -7.87 -45.51 -12.37
C GLY A 5 -7.92 -45.31 -10.85
N GLU A 6 -8.00 -44.07 -10.38
CA GLU A 6 -8.23 -43.77 -8.95
C GLU A 6 -9.67 -44.17 -8.57
N VAL A 7 -9.81 -44.91 -7.45
CA VAL A 7 -11.09 -45.33 -6.89
C VAL A 7 -11.23 -44.68 -5.51
N VAL A 8 -12.35 -44.00 -5.28
CA VAL A 8 -12.69 -43.45 -3.96
C VAL A 8 -13.77 -44.34 -3.37
N ASN A 9 -13.46 -44.94 -2.22
CA ASN A 9 -14.40 -45.75 -1.47
C ASN A 9 -15.05 -44.89 -0.39
N ILE A 10 -16.38 -44.77 -0.45
CA ILE A 10 -17.16 -44.00 0.52
C ILE A 10 -17.86 -44.99 1.45
N PRO A 11 -17.63 -44.95 2.78
CA PRO A 11 -18.30 -45.83 3.74
C PRO A 11 -19.82 -45.77 3.61
N ALA A 12 -20.47 -46.94 3.52
CA ALA A 12 -21.90 -47.09 3.28
C ALA A 12 -22.55 -48.20 4.12
N GLY A 13 -21.84 -48.70 5.15
CA GLY A 13 -22.29 -49.77 6.05
C GLY A 13 -23.58 -49.44 6.81
N GLN A 14 -23.79 -48.17 7.15
CA GLN A 14 -24.98 -47.70 7.88
C GLN A 14 -26.14 -47.28 6.97
N LEU A 15 -25.93 -47.27 5.64
CA LEU A 15 -26.97 -46.82 4.71
C LEU A 15 -27.94 -47.96 4.36
N THR A 16 -29.23 -47.64 4.18
CA THR A 16 -30.20 -48.58 3.63
C THR A 16 -29.96 -48.80 2.12
N LYS A 17 -30.66 -49.76 1.51
CA LYS A 17 -30.56 -49.99 0.06
C LYS A 17 -31.06 -48.76 -0.71
N GLU A 18 -32.14 -48.16 -0.25
CA GLU A 18 -32.78 -46.97 -0.83
C GLU A 18 -31.83 -45.77 -0.77
N GLN A 19 -31.17 -45.55 0.38
CA GLN A 19 -30.18 -44.47 0.54
C GLN A 19 -28.97 -44.66 -0.37
N ARG A 20 -28.47 -45.89 -0.52
CA ARG A 20 -27.40 -46.18 -1.48
C ARG A 20 -27.83 -45.91 -2.92
N THR A 21 -29.04 -46.33 -3.31
CA THR A 21 -29.59 -46.05 -4.65
C THR A 21 -29.69 -44.55 -4.91
N GLN A 22 -30.23 -43.79 -3.95
CA GLN A 22 -30.31 -42.33 -4.05
C GLN A 22 -28.91 -41.71 -4.17
N PHE A 23 -27.92 -42.24 -3.46
CA PHE A 23 -26.53 -41.83 -3.60
C PHE A 23 -25.98 -42.09 -5.00
N HIS A 24 -26.21 -43.29 -5.57
CA HIS A 24 -25.83 -43.64 -6.93
C HIS A 24 -26.45 -42.68 -7.96
N GLU A 25 -27.74 -42.38 -7.83
CA GLU A 25 -28.46 -41.44 -8.70
C GLU A 25 -27.95 -40.00 -8.56
N THR A 26 -27.63 -39.58 -7.34
CA THR A 26 -27.04 -38.27 -7.04
C THR A 26 -25.67 -38.13 -7.68
N ILE A 27 -24.82 -39.16 -7.60
CA ILE A 27 -23.51 -39.13 -8.27
C ILE A 27 -23.67 -39.14 -9.79
N LYS A 28 -24.58 -39.95 -10.33
CA LYS A 28 -24.82 -40.03 -11.78
C LYS A 28 -25.33 -38.70 -12.36
N SER A 29 -26.23 -38.03 -11.65
CA SER A 29 -26.77 -36.71 -12.06
C SER A 29 -25.77 -35.58 -11.84
N SER A 30 -25.01 -35.62 -10.75
CA SER A 30 -24.08 -34.54 -10.38
C SER A 30 -22.71 -34.65 -11.05
N PHE A 31 -22.26 -35.85 -11.41
CA PHE A 31 -20.94 -36.15 -11.96
C PHE A 31 -20.99 -37.09 -13.18
N PRO A 32 -21.42 -36.58 -14.36
CA PRO A 32 -21.42 -37.35 -15.60
C PRO A 32 -20.02 -37.91 -15.92
N GLY A 33 -19.93 -39.20 -16.25
CA GLY A 33 -18.66 -39.89 -16.50
C GLY A 33 -18.03 -40.57 -15.28
N MET A 34 -18.64 -40.44 -14.10
CA MET A 34 -18.35 -41.30 -12.96
C MET A 34 -19.23 -42.55 -12.98
N VAL A 35 -18.62 -43.69 -12.68
CA VAL A 35 -19.29 -44.97 -12.45
C VAL A 35 -19.22 -45.26 -10.98
N THR A 36 -20.38 -45.59 -10.41
CA THR A 36 -20.50 -45.95 -8.99
C THR A 36 -20.94 -47.39 -8.88
N ASN A 37 -20.35 -48.12 -7.93
CA ASN A 37 -20.76 -49.47 -7.58
C ASN A 37 -20.79 -49.63 -6.05
N THR A 38 -21.77 -50.35 -5.52
CA THR A 38 -21.72 -50.78 -4.12
C THR A 38 -20.85 -52.04 -4.06
N ALA A 39 -19.80 -52.01 -3.23
CA ALA A 39 -18.87 -53.11 -3.03
C ALA A 39 -18.64 -53.34 -1.54
N GLU A 40 -17.95 -54.42 -1.22
CA GLU A 40 -17.46 -54.72 0.12
C GLU A 40 -15.94 -54.73 0.05
N VAL A 41 -15.28 -53.86 0.81
CA VAL A 41 -13.83 -53.70 0.83
C VAL A 41 -13.40 -53.82 2.29
N ASP A 42 -12.50 -54.75 2.57
CA ASP A 42 -12.00 -55.05 3.93
C ASP A 42 -13.12 -55.34 4.95
N GLY A 43 -14.22 -55.97 4.51
CA GLY A 43 -15.38 -56.30 5.35
C GLY A 43 -16.34 -55.14 5.62
N GLU A 44 -16.09 -53.97 5.04
CA GLU A 44 -17.00 -52.82 5.12
C GLU A 44 -17.72 -52.58 3.79
N LYS A 45 -19.02 -52.31 3.89
CA LYS A 45 -19.83 -51.94 2.72
C LYS A 45 -19.50 -50.51 2.31
N VAL A 46 -19.07 -50.33 1.07
CA VAL A 46 -18.66 -49.04 0.52
C VAL A 46 -19.35 -48.77 -0.82
N ILE A 47 -19.51 -47.49 -1.16
CA ILE A 47 -19.80 -47.06 -2.53
C ILE A 47 -18.48 -46.66 -3.17
N SER A 48 -18.00 -47.47 -4.11
CA SER A 48 -16.82 -47.19 -4.91
C SER A 48 -17.19 -46.30 -6.08
N VAL A 49 -16.60 -45.10 -6.11
CA VAL A 49 -16.72 -44.16 -7.22
C VAL A 49 -15.44 -44.24 -8.05
N ARG A 50 -15.56 -44.36 -9.37
CA ARG A 50 -14.43 -44.35 -10.30
C ARG A 50 -14.78 -43.63 -11.60
N LYS A 51 -13.78 -43.16 -12.32
CA LYS A 51 -13.98 -42.62 -13.68
C LYS A 51 -14.24 -43.76 -14.67
N ALA A 52 -15.21 -43.60 -15.57
CA ALA A 52 -15.48 -44.58 -16.63
C ALA A 52 -14.25 -44.80 -17.52
N SER A 53 -13.91 -46.06 -17.81
CA SER A 53 -12.76 -46.43 -18.65
C SER A 53 -13.18 -46.66 -20.10
N ALA A 54 -13.00 -45.66 -21.00
CA ALA A 54 -12.75 -45.88 -22.43
C ALA A 54 -12.31 -44.60 -23.18
N ALA A 55 -11.23 -44.76 -23.97
CA ALA A 55 -10.62 -43.90 -25.00
C ALA A 55 -10.03 -42.52 -24.59
N PRO A 56 -8.90 -42.09 -25.22
CA PRO A 56 -8.32 -40.76 -25.02
C PRO A 56 -9.23 -39.72 -25.67
N ASP A 57 -10.30 -39.38 -24.96
CA ASP A 57 -11.20 -38.34 -25.40
C ASP A 57 -10.55 -36.98 -25.13
N LYS A 58 -10.50 -36.15 -26.17
CA LYS A 58 -10.01 -34.76 -26.19
C LYS A 58 -10.92 -33.83 -25.36
N ARG A 59 -11.39 -34.29 -24.19
CA ARG A 59 -12.43 -33.68 -23.36
C ARG A 59 -12.01 -33.49 -21.90
N ASN A 60 -10.77 -33.04 -21.68
CA ASN A 60 -10.45 -32.29 -20.44
C ASN A 60 -11.14 -30.89 -20.41
N THR A 61 -12.26 -30.75 -21.11
CA THR A 61 -13.13 -29.58 -21.23
C THR A 61 -14.42 -29.75 -20.42
N PHE A 62 -14.71 -30.92 -19.84
CA PHE A 62 -15.98 -31.13 -19.12
C PHE A 62 -16.11 -30.31 -17.83
N TRP A 63 -15.01 -30.13 -17.07
CA TRP A 63 -14.98 -29.19 -15.94
C TRP A 63 -15.05 -27.72 -16.34
N LYS A 64 -14.86 -27.39 -17.64
CA LYS A 64 -14.88 -26.00 -18.11
C LYS A 64 -16.29 -25.45 -18.33
N HIS A 65 -17.34 -26.28 -18.36
CA HIS A 65 -18.69 -25.83 -18.71
C HIS A 65 -19.81 -26.54 -17.94
N LYS A 66 -19.65 -26.79 -16.63
CA LYS A 66 -20.85 -27.07 -15.83
C LYS A 66 -21.66 -25.77 -15.76
N PRO A 67 -22.93 -25.74 -16.22
CA PRO A 67 -23.73 -24.53 -16.10
C PRO A 67 -23.82 -24.13 -14.63
N TRP A 68 -23.77 -22.81 -14.37
CA TRP A 68 -23.94 -22.30 -13.02
C TRP A 68 -25.26 -22.83 -12.45
N PRO A 69 -25.30 -23.41 -11.24
CA PRO A 69 -26.50 -24.06 -10.73
C PRO A 69 -27.71 -23.12 -10.73
N GLN A 70 -28.84 -23.62 -11.21
CA GLN A 70 -30.09 -22.87 -11.23
C GLN A 70 -30.51 -22.52 -9.79
N GLY A 71 -30.89 -21.25 -9.56
CA GLY A 71 -31.24 -20.74 -8.24
C GLY A 71 -30.05 -20.36 -7.34
N ARG A 72 -28.80 -20.64 -7.73
CA ARG A 72 -27.62 -20.14 -7.00
C ARG A 72 -27.34 -18.69 -7.37
N PRO A 73 -27.22 -17.77 -6.39
CA PRO A 73 -26.80 -16.40 -6.65
C PRO A 73 -25.49 -16.32 -7.44
N LYS A 74 -25.33 -15.28 -8.27
CA LYS A 74 -24.27 -15.22 -9.28
C LYS A 74 -22.87 -14.93 -8.72
N PHE A 75 -22.77 -14.35 -7.53
CA PHE A 75 -21.50 -13.89 -6.97
C PHE A 75 -21.15 -14.70 -5.73
N LEU A 76 -19.97 -15.27 -5.71
CA LEU A 76 -19.39 -15.82 -4.49
C LEU A 76 -18.71 -14.67 -3.75
N HIS A 77 -19.11 -14.42 -2.51
CA HIS A 77 -18.42 -13.57 -1.54
C HIS A 77 -17.59 -14.45 -0.62
N PHE A 78 -16.39 -14.00 -0.25
CA PHE A 78 -15.50 -14.71 0.67
C PHE A 78 -14.55 -13.73 1.37
N CYS A 79 -14.06 -14.11 2.55
CA CYS A 79 -12.99 -13.41 3.22
C CYS A 79 -11.65 -13.92 2.69
N MET A 80 -10.78 -13.00 2.29
CA MET A 80 -9.39 -13.26 1.91
C MET A 80 -8.46 -12.65 2.96
N PHE A 81 -7.70 -13.52 3.61
CA PHE A 81 -6.54 -13.16 4.41
C PHE A 81 -5.28 -13.15 3.52
N LYS A 82 -4.46 -12.12 3.66
CA LYS A 82 -3.13 -12.02 3.02
C LYS A 82 -2.08 -11.54 4.01
N GLU A 83 -0.85 -12.02 3.84
CA GLU A 83 0.30 -11.62 4.66
C GLU A 83 1.47 -11.14 3.81
N ASN A 84 1.94 -9.92 4.09
CA ASN A 84 3.06 -9.28 3.39
C ASN A 84 2.94 -9.39 1.86
N LEU A 85 1.76 -9.01 1.35
CA LEU A 85 1.34 -9.19 -0.03
C LEU A 85 0.33 -8.11 -0.41
N ASP A 86 0.50 -7.53 -1.60
CA ASP A 86 -0.47 -6.59 -2.16
C ASP A 86 -1.78 -7.27 -2.58
N THR A 87 -2.88 -6.51 -2.53
CA THR A 87 -4.23 -7.00 -2.87
C THR A 87 -4.31 -7.48 -4.33
N PHE A 88 -3.81 -6.68 -5.28
CA PHE A 88 -3.86 -7.03 -6.70
C PHE A 88 -2.96 -8.21 -7.02
N VAL A 89 -1.80 -8.30 -6.38
CA VAL A 89 -0.90 -9.46 -6.51
C VAL A 89 -1.60 -10.73 -6.01
N ALA A 90 -2.26 -10.69 -4.85
CA ALA A 90 -3.02 -11.83 -4.33
C ALA A 90 -4.14 -12.27 -5.29
N LEU A 91 -4.92 -11.33 -5.82
CA LEU A 91 -6.00 -11.63 -6.77
C LEU A 91 -5.47 -12.11 -8.13
N SER A 92 -4.35 -11.57 -8.59
CA SER A 92 -3.67 -12.02 -9.82
C SER A 92 -3.24 -13.48 -9.68
N ASN A 93 -2.61 -13.84 -8.57
CA ASN A 93 -2.23 -15.21 -8.24
C ASN A 93 -3.42 -16.18 -8.25
N LEU A 94 -4.53 -15.81 -7.59
CA LEU A 94 -5.76 -16.60 -7.63
C LEU A 94 -6.34 -16.69 -9.04
N SER A 95 -6.31 -15.59 -9.81
CA SER A 95 -6.88 -15.55 -11.17
C SER A 95 -6.17 -16.48 -12.15
N MET A 96 -4.83 -16.56 -12.06
CA MET A 96 -4.03 -17.45 -12.89
C MET A 96 -4.41 -18.91 -12.66
N ASP A 97 -4.61 -19.31 -11.40
CA ASP A 97 -4.98 -20.69 -11.07
C ASP A 97 -6.42 -21.02 -11.45
N LEU A 98 -7.34 -20.08 -11.22
CA LEU A 98 -8.75 -20.17 -11.61
C LEU A 98 -8.96 -20.05 -13.13
N LYS A 99 -7.91 -19.74 -13.90
CA LYS A 99 -7.96 -19.51 -15.36
C LYS A 99 -9.00 -18.46 -15.74
N THR A 100 -9.07 -17.40 -14.96
CA THR A 100 -9.95 -16.25 -15.17
C THR A 100 -9.15 -14.95 -15.22
N LYS A 101 -9.80 -13.86 -15.60
CA LYS A 101 -9.20 -12.52 -15.53
C LYS A 101 -9.32 -11.98 -14.10
N SER A 102 -8.27 -11.31 -13.63
CA SER A 102 -8.22 -10.67 -12.31
C SER A 102 -9.31 -9.62 -12.11
N ASN A 103 -9.71 -8.91 -13.18
CA ASN A 103 -10.79 -7.92 -13.15
C ASN A 103 -12.20 -8.51 -12.89
N LYS A 104 -12.34 -9.84 -12.80
CA LYS A 104 -13.58 -10.47 -12.31
C LYS A 104 -13.67 -10.54 -10.80
N PHE A 105 -12.58 -10.27 -10.09
CA PHE A 105 -12.62 -10.08 -8.66
C PHE A 105 -13.01 -8.65 -8.36
N ALA A 106 -13.94 -8.49 -7.43
CA ALA A 106 -14.32 -7.19 -6.89
C ALA A 106 -14.15 -7.19 -5.38
N PHE A 107 -13.78 -6.03 -4.82
CA PHE A 107 -13.50 -5.84 -3.41
C PHE A 107 -13.86 -4.41 -3.02
N ALA A 108 -14.06 -4.18 -1.71
CA ALA A 108 -14.51 -2.88 -1.22
C ALA A 108 -13.41 -1.81 -1.15
N GLY A 109 -12.16 -2.25 -0.99
CA GLY A 109 -10.97 -1.38 -0.99
C GLY A 109 -9.70 -2.23 -0.89
N THR A 110 -8.56 -1.66 -1.29
CA THR A 110 -7.26 -2.28 -1.09
C THR A 110 -6.87 -2.27 0.39
N LYS A 111 -5.94 -3.13 0.78
CA LYS A 111 -5.35 -3.18 2.13
C LYS A 111 -3.83 -3.18 2.05
N ASP A 112 -3.18 -2.65 3.08
CA ASP A 112 -1.73 -2.52 3.17
C ASP A 112 -1.01 -3.82 2.82
N ALA A 113 0.03 -3.71 1.99
CA ALA A 113 0.82 -4.86 1.57
C ALA A 113 1.64 -5.39 2.73
N ARG A 114 2.36 -4.52 3.45
CA ARG A 114 3.19 -4.84 4.61
C ARG A 114 2.36 -4.98 5.89
N ALA A 115 1.43 -5.92 5.89
CA ALA A 115 0.57 -6.26 7.01
C ALA A 115 0.01 -7.68 6.88
N LYS A 116 -0.63 -8.17 7.95
CA LYS A 116 -1.56 -9.29 7.91
C LYS A 116 -2.97 -8.69 7.80
N THR A 117 -3.67 -8.91 6.70
CA THR A 117 -4.95 -8.22 6.42
C THR A 117 -6.04 -9.18 5.98
N SER A 118 -7.24 -9.00 6.51
CA SER A 118 -8.45 -9.73 6.12
C SER A 118 -9.42 -8.78 5.41
N GLN A 119 -9.93 -9.18 4.24
CA GLN A 119 -10.88 -8.37 3.48
C GLN A 119 -11.92 -9.22 2.75
N MET A 120 -13.11 -8.66 2.53
CA MET A 120 -14.11 -9.29 1.69
C MET A 120 -13.78 -9.10 0.20
N VAL A 121 -13.93 -10.19 -0.55
CA VAL A 121 -13.76 -10.28 -2.00
C VAL A 121 -14.99 -10.97 -2.58
N SER A 122 -15.37 -10.59 -3.80
CA SER A 122 -16.40 -11.28 -4.56
C SER A 122 -15.92 -11.64 -5.96
N ILE A 123 -16.45 -12.74 -6.51
CA ILE A 123 -16.18 -13.18 -7.87
C ILE A 123 -17.43 -13.78 -8.51
N LYS A 124 -17.67 -13.43 -9.77
CA LYS A 124 -18.82 -13.88 -10.52
C LYS A 124 -18.65 -15.31 -11.05
N GLN A 125 -19.61 -16.17 -10.74
CA GLN A 125 -19.76 -17.53 -11.27
C GLN A 125 -18.52 -18.43 -11.10
N ILE A 126 -17.83 -18.31 -9.96
CA ILE A 126 -16.81 -19.25 -9.50
C ILE A 126 -17.25 -19.82 -8.16
N SER A 127 -17.14 -21.13 -7.95
CA SER A 127 -17.62 -21.80 -6.74
C SER A 127 -16.63 -21.68 -5.58
N ALA A 128 -17.14 -21.84 -4.35
CA ALA A 128 -16.34 -21.82 -3.13
C ALA A 128 -15.19 -22.84 -3.17
N GLU A 129 -15.48 -24.04 -3.69
CA GLU A 129 -14.49 -25.12 -3.83
C GLU A 129 -13.37 -24.73 -4.79
N GLN A 130 -13.70 -24.09 -5.91
CA GLN A 130 -12.68 -23.62 -6.87
C GLN A 130 -11.76 -22.57 -6.24
N VAL A 131 -12.32 -21.59 -5.52
CA VAL A 131 -11.52 -20.56 -4.84
C VAL A 131 -10.67 -21.18 -3.73
N HIS A 132 -11.23 -22.09 -2.95
CA HIS A 132 -10.51 -22.78 -1.88
C HIS A 132 -9.33 -23.61 -2.40
N GLU A 133 -9.53 -24.40 -3.46
CA GLU A 133 -8.45 -25.18 -4.08
C GLU A 133 -7.36 -24.31 -4.70
N ALA A 134 -7.75 -23.18 -5.32
CA ALA A 134 -6.78 -22.22 -5.85
C ALA A 134 -5.91 -21.60 -4.75
N ALA A 135 -6.50 -21.23 -3.61
CA ALA A 135 -5.79 -20.62 -2.50
C ALA A 135 -4.79 -21.56 -1.82
N LYS A 136 -5.04 -22.88 -1.78
CA LYS A 136 -4.13 -23.88 -1.19
C LYS A 136 -2.71 -23.86 -1.75
N LYS A 137 -2.54 -23.35 -2.97
CA LYS A 137 -1.22 -23.24 -3.64
C LYS A 137 -0.38 -22.07 -3.12
N PHE A 138 -0.95 -21.21 -2.27
CA PHE A 138 -0.30 -20.00 -1.80
C PHE A 138 -0.27 -19.97 -0.26
N GLN A 139 0.92 -20.03 0.33
CA GLN A 139 1.08 -20.03 1.79
C GLN A 139 0.58 -18.74 2.46
N LYS A 140 0.70 -17.61 1.75
CA LYS A 140 0.37 -16.26 2.25
C LYS A 140 -1.06 -15.81 1.93
N ILE A 141 -1.90 -16.69 1.37
CA ILE A 141 -3.29 -16.39 1.03
C ILE A 141 -4.17 -17.46 1.66
N ILE A 142 -5.11 -17.05 2.51
CA ILE A 142 -6.10 -17.95 3.12
C ILE A 142 -7.48 -17.40 2.80
N VAL A 143 -8.40 -18.27 2.43
CA VAL A 143 -9.77 -17.91 2.03
C VAL A 143 -10.79 -18.69 2.85
N GLY A 144 -11.89 -18.02 3.21
CA GLY A 144 -12.95 -18.61 4.03
C GLY A 144 -14.22 -17.79 4.00
N ASN A 145 -15.16 -18.13 4.90
CA ASN A 145 -16.41 -17.38 5.10
C ASN A 145 -17.21 -17.20 3.79
N PHE A 146 -17.33 -18.28 3.02
CA PHE A 146 -17.97 -18.28 1.71
C PHE A 146 -19.49 -18.06 1.81
N ALA A 147 -20.02 -17.19 0.95
CA ALA A 147 -21.46 -16.95 0.81
C ALA A 147 -21.81 -16.59 -0.64
N TYR A 148 -22.88 -17.17 -1.20
CA TYR A 148 -23.38 -16.77 -2.51
C TYR A 148 -24.36 -15.61 -2.37
N LYS A 149 -24.19 -14.53 -3.15
CA LYS A 149 -25.05 -13.34 -3.14
C LYS A 149 -25.38 -12.87 -4.56
N ASP A 150 -26.46 -12.09 -4.68
CA ASP A 150 -26.96 -11.58 -5.96
C ASP A 150 -26.23 -10.33 -6.46
N ARG A 151 -25.58 -9.61 -5.55
CA ARG A 151 -24.83 -8.39 -5.84
C ARG A 151 -23.32 -8.64 -5.74
N GLU A 152 -22.57 -8.05 -6.66
CA GLU A 152 -21.13 -7.95 -6.58
C GLU A 152 -20.74 -6.95 -5.49
N LEU A 153 -19.55 -7.11 -4.90
CA LEU A 153 -18.94 -6.03 -4.11
C LEU A 153 -18.51 -4.90 -5.02
N LYS A 154 -18.55 -3.67 -4.53
CA LYS A 154 -18.05 -2.48 -5.21
C LYS A 154 -17.05 -1.75 -4.33
N LEU A 155 -16.17 -0.99 -4.97
CA LEU A 155 -15.30 -0.06 -4.26
C LEU A 155 -16.17 0.91 -3.44
N GLY A 156 -15.83 1.11 -2.17
CA GLY A 156 -16.62 1.93 -1.25
C GLY A 156 -17.67 1.17 -0.44
N ASP A 157 -17.93 -0.13 -0.69
CA ASP A 157 -18.89 -0.93 0.09
C ASP A 157 -18.46 -1.20 1.55
N LEU A 158 -17.30 -0.70 2.00
CA LEU A 158 -16.83 -0.83 3.37
C LEU A 158 -17.28 0.35 4.23
N LYS A 159 -17.54 0.10 5.51
CA LYS A 159 -17.77 1.14 6.51
C LYS A 159 -16.50 1.66 7.17
N GLY A 160 -15.35 1.05 6.86
CA GLY A 160 -14.08 1.36 7.52
C GLY A 160 -13.19 0.14 7.69
N ASN A 161 -12.13 0.31 8.48
CA ASN A 161 -11.14 -0.71 8.79
C ASN A 161 -10.91 -0.79 10.30
N ARG A 162 -10.86 -2.00 10.84
CA ARG A 162 -10.39 -2.28 12.20
C ARG A 162 -8.88 -2.52 12.14
N PHE A 163 -8.15 -1.78 12.96
CA PHE A 163 -6.71 -1.90 13.10
C PHE A 163 -6.38 -2.48 14.46
N ASP A 164 -5.50 -3.49 14.46
CA ASP A 164 -4.81 -3.98 15.65
C ASP A 164 -3.31 -3.71 15.41
N LEU A 165 -2.74 -2.77 16.16
CA LEU A 165 -1.39 -2.25 15.95
C LEU A 165 -0.52 -2.43 17.18
N VAL A 166 0.77 -2.66 16.93
CA VAL A 166 1.80 -2.74 17.97
C VAL A 166 2.84 -1.67 17.70
N LEU A 167 2.93 -0.67 18.58
CA LEU A 167 4.08 0.22 18.63
C LEU A 167 5.12 -0.39 19.56
N ARG A 168 6.26 -0.82 18.98
CA ARG A 168 7.38 -1.40 19.72
C ARG A 168 8.25 -0.29 20.33
N HIS A 169 8.99 -0.64 21.38
CA HIS A 169 10.00 0.22 22.01
C HIS A 169 9.47 1.59 22.47
N VAL A 170 8.35 1.59 23.18
CA VAL A 170 7.72 2.82 23.67
C VAL A 170 8.46 3.35 24.90
N GLN A 171 8.91 4.61 24.82
CA GLN A 171 9.72 5.30 25.85
C GLN A 171 8.88 6.04 26.92
N GLY A 172 7.56 6.14 26.72
CA GLY A 172 6.65 6.85 27.63
C GLY A 172 6.37 6.14 28.95
N ASN A 173 6.07 6.89 30.01
CA ASN A 173 5.44 6.31 31.20
C ASN A 173 3.94 6.02 30.95
N GLU A 174 3.33 5.22 31.81
CA GLU A 174 1.94 4.77 31.62
C GLU A 174 0.94 5.95 31.64
N ASP A 175 1.15 6.94 32.51
CA ASP A 175 0.29 8.14 32.58
C ASP A 175 0.31 8.96 31.28
N MET A 176 1.47 9.11 30.65
CA MET A 176 1.58 9.80 29.37
C MET A 176 0.88 9.00 28.26
N ILE A 177 1.08 7.68 28.23
CA ILE A 177 0.41 6.80 27.26
C ILE A 177 -1.12 6.89 27.44
N ALA A 178 -1.61 6.76 28.67
CA ALA A 178 -3.03 6.83 28.98
C ALA A 178 -3.64 8.19 28.57
N ARG A 179 -2.96 9.31 28.84
CA ARG A 179 -3.41 10.64 28.40
C ARG A 179 -3.45 10.79 26.88
N ARG A 180 -2.42 10.31 26.17
CA ARG A 180 -2.37 10.35 24.69
C ARG A 180 -3.49 9.51 24.09
N MET A 181 -3.72 8.30 24.61
CA MET A 181 -4.78 7.42 24.15
C MET A 181 -6.18 7.96 24.48
N ALA A 182 -6.38 8.56 25.66
CA ALA A 182 -7.63 9.22 26.01
C ALA A 182 -7.93 10.43 25.10
N SER A 183 -6.90 11.23 24.77
CA SER A 183 -7.01 12.31 23.80
C SER A 183 -7.37 11.78 22.41
N PHE A 184 -6.69 10.73 21.93
CA PHE A 184 -6.99 10.09 20.65
C PHE A 184 -8.42 9.55 20.60
N GLN A 185 -8.89 8.91 21.67
CA GLN A 185 -10.26 8.37 21.77
C GLN A 185 -11.34 9.46 21.77
N SER A 186 -11.12 10.55 22.52
CA SER A 186 -12.14 11.60 22.72
C SER A 186 -12.12 12.68 21.64
N VAL A 187 -10.93 13.08 21.17
CA VAL A 187 -10.72 14.17 20.21
C VAL A 187 -10.48 13.65 18.79
N GLY A 188 -9.89 12.45 18.63
CA GLY A 188 -9.50 11.93 17.32
C GLY A 188 -8.20 12.54 16.81
N PHE A 189 -8.11 12.71 15.49
CA PHE A 189 -6.92 13.22 14.81
C PHE A 189 -7.30 13.98 13.53
N VAL A 190 -6.38 14.80 13.02
CA VAL A 190 -6.56 15.48 11.73
C VAL A 190 -6.47 14.46 10.60
N ASN A 191 -7.48 14.42 9.74
CA ASN A 191 -7.65 13.39 8.71
C ASN A 191 -6.77 13.64 7.46
N TYR A 192 -5.48 13.91 7.67
CA TYR A 192 -4.51 14.14 6.61
C TYR A 192 -4.39 12.95 5.67
N TYR A 193 -4.07 13.25 4.42
CA TYR A 193 -3.44 12.28 3.54
C TYR A 193 -2.04 11.96 4.06
N GLY A 194 -1.78 10.67 4.33
CA GLY A 194 -0.50 10.21 4.86
C GLY A 194 0.65 10.27 3.83
N MET A 195 1.89 10.13 4.30
CA MET A 195 3.09 10.20 3.44
C MET A 195 3.08 9.19 2.28
N GLN A 196 2.40 8.05 2.44
CA GLN A 196 2.23 7.07 1.37
C GLN A 196 1.60 7.68 0.12
N ARG A 197 0.61 8.59 0.27
CA ARG A 197 -0.06 9.29 -0.83
C ARG A 197 0.88 10.13 -1.70
N PHE A 198 1.98 10.59 -1.12
CA PHE A 198 2.95 11.45 -1.79
C PHE A 198 4.17 10.69 -2.32
N GLY A 199 4.17 9.35 -2.20
CA GLY A 199 5.26 8.48 -2.60
C GLY A 199 6.46 8.55 -1.64
N THR A 200 7.40 7.64 -1.87
CA THR A 200 8.65 7.54 -1.09
C THR A 200 9.90 7.84 -1.93
N THR A 201 9.71 8.41 -3.12
CA THR A 201 10.77 8.87 -4.03
C THR A 201 11.36 10.21 -3.60
N SER A 202 12.51 10.62 -4.17
CA SER A 202 13.09 11.95 -3.88
C SER A 202 12.18 13.09 -4.34
N SER A 203 11.43 12.87 -5.42
CA SER A 203 10.41 13.76 -5.96
C SER A 203 9.03 13.29 -5.49
N GLY A 204 8.19 14.20 -5.01
CA GLY A 204 6.87 13.86 -4.51
C GLY A 204 5.89 13.53 -5.64
N THR A 205 5.01 12.53 -5.46
CA THR A 205 3.95 12.19 -6.43
C THR A 205 3.06 13.39 -6.79
N HIS A 206 2.84 14.29 -5.84
CA HIS A 206 2.11 15.55 -6.02
C HIS A 206 2.83 16.54 -6.95
N GLU A 207 4.17 16.52 -7.01
CA GLU A 207 4.94 17.39 -7.89
C GLU A 207 4.82 16.95 -9.35
N VAL A 208 4.82 15.63 -9.60
CA VAL A 208 4.50 15.05 -10.91
C VAL A 208 3.07 15.47 -11.32
N GLY A 209 2.11 15.36 -10.40
CA GLY A 209 0.74 15.81 -10.61
C GLY A 209 0.63 17.29 -10.97
N ARG A 210 1.35 18.15 -10.23
CA ARG A 210 1.41 19.59 -10.53
C ARG A 210 1.99 19.85 -11.92
N ALA A 211 3.09 19.20 -12.29
CA ALA A 211 3.69 19.35 -13.61
C ALA A 211 2.73 18.88 -14.74
N ILE A 212 2.01 17.78 -14.53
CA ILE A 212 0.96 17.31 -15.47
C ILE A 212 -0.14 18.36 -15.63
N LEU A 213 -0.67 18.90 -14.54
CA LEU A 213 -1.74 19.89 -14.56
C LEU A 213 -1.32 21.21 -15.23
N ARG A 214 -0.02 21.56 -15.12
CA ARG A 214 0.61 22.70 -15.82
C ARG A 214 1.00 22.41 -17.27
N ARG A 215 0.77 21.19 -17.77
CA ARG A 215 1.22 20.71 -19.10
C ARG A 215 2.74 20.77 -19.29
N GLU A 216 3.49 20.73 -18.20
CA GLU A 216 4.95 20.68 -18.19
C GLU A 216 5.42 19.22 -18.35
N TRP A 217 5.07 18.61 -19.49
CA TRP A 217 5.22 17.16 -19.71
C TRP A 217 6.64 16.65 -19.50
N ARG A 218 7.64 17.41 -19.97
CA ARG A 218 9.05 17.08 -19.75
C ARG A 218 9.40 17.05 -18.27
N VAL A 219 8.92 18.05 -17.51
CA VAL A 219 9.17 18.14 -16.06
C VAL A 219 8.53 16.95 -15.35
N ALA A 220 7.29 16.60 -15.71
CA ALA A 220 6.61 15.43 -15.15
C ALA A 220 7.39 14.13 -15.40
N VAL A 221 7.92 13.93 -16.62
CA VAL A 221 8.76 12.77 -16.95
C VAL A 221 10.11 12.80 -16.22
N ASP A 222 10.76 13.96 -16.15
CA ASP A 222 12.03 14.12 -15.42
C ASP A 222 11.87 13.81 -13.92
N LEU A 223 10.76 14.23 -13.30
CA LEU A 223 10.42 13.93 -11.91
C LEU A 223 10.12 12.44 -11.70
N LEU A 224 9.45 11.80 -12.65
CA LEU A 224 9.15 10.37 -12.60
C LEU A 224 10.44 9.53 -12.67
N LEU A 225 11.39 9.95 -13.50
CA LEU A 225 12.67 9.27 -13.73
C LEU A 225 13.82 9.81 -12.85
N SER A 226 13.52 10.54 -11.77
CA SER A 226 14.56 11.13 -10.90
C SER A 226 15.26 10.09 -10.02
N GLY A 227 14.58 8.97 -9.72
CA GLY A 227 15.04 7.93 -8.81
C GLY A 227 15.03 8.32 -7.33
N ARG A 228 15.73 7.53 -6.50
CA ARG A 228 15.98 7.84 -5.08
C ARG A 228 17.47 7.82 -4.81
N GLU A 229 17.93 8.60 -3.82
CA GLU A 229 19.36 8.61 -3.45
C GLU A 229 19.86 7.24 -2.97
N SER A 230 19.02 6.49 -2.25
CA SER A 230 19.35 5.16 -1.73
C SER A 230 19.04 4.01 -2.70
N GLU A 231 18.64 4.30 -3.93
CA GLU A 231 18.25 3.27 -4.90
C GLU A 231 19.49 2.53 -5.44
N MET A 232 19.36 1.21 -5.63
CA MET A 232 20.43 0.34 -6.11
C MET A 232 19.94 -0.54 -7.27
N GLY A 233 20.89 -1.12 -8.01
CA GLY A 233 20.59 -2.03 -9.12
C GLY A 233 20.13 -1.34 -10.41
N SER A 234 19.48 -2.12 -11.28
CA SER A 234 19.12 -1.71 -12.64
C SER A 234 18.26 -0.44 -12.72
N MET A 235 17.39 -0.22 -11.73
CA MET A 235 16.57 0.99 -11.66
C MET A 235 17.43 2.23 -11.39
N ALA A 236 18.38 2.13 -10.45
CA ALA A 236 19.30 3.21 -10.15
C ALA A 236 20.22 3.53 -11.35
N ASP A 237 20.64 2.49 -12.10
CA ASP A 237 21.39 2.66 -13.36
C ASP A 237 20.56 3.40 -14.42
N ALA A 238 19.29 3.02 -14.60
CA ALA A 238 18.39 3.67 -15.55
C ALA A 238 18.18 5.16 -15.20
N HIS A 239 17.95 5.48 -13.93
CA HIS A 239 17.82 6.86 -13.47
C HIS A 239 19.12 7.67 -13.61
N ARG A 240 20.28 7.06 -13.33
CA ARG A 240 21.58 7.71 -13.59
C ARG A 240 21.78 8.01 -15.08
N ALA A 241 21.47 7.04 -15.94
CA ALA A 241 21.57 7.19 -17.38
C ALA A 241 20.64 8.30 -17.90
N TRP A 242 19.39 8.35 -17.42
CA TRP A 242 18.45 9.41 -17.77
C TRP A 242 18.94 10.80 -17.33
N ARG A 243 19.43 10.93 -16.10
CA ARG A 243 19.91 12.23 -15.57
C ARG A 243 21.12 12.78 -16.32
N ALA A 244 21.97 11.91 -16.87
CA ALA A 244 23.19 12.34 -17.53
C ALA A 244 22.95 13.03 -18.88
N ASP A 245 22.03 12.52 -19.71
CA ASP A 245 21.80 13.08 -21.05
C ASP A 245 20.36 12.95 -21.60
N ARG A 246 19.44 12.36 -20.84
CA ARG A 246 18.05 12.08 -21.25
C ARG A 246 17.95 11.20 -22.50
N ASP A 247 18.90 10.28 -22.71
CA ASP A 247 18.80 9.26 -23.75
C ASP A 247 17.86 8.12 -23.28
N PRO A 248 16.65 7.97 -23.87
CA PRO A 248 15.69 6.96 -23.44
C PRO A 248 16.13 5.55 -23.82
N GLN A 249 16.85 5.34 -24.93
CA GLN A 249 17.37 4.03 -25.31
C GLN A 249 18.42 3.57 -24.31
N ARG A 250 19.36 4.45 -23.94
CA ARG A 250 20.40 4.13 -22.95
C ARG A 250 19.80 3.82 -21.60
N ALA A 251 18.90 4.67 -21.10
CA ALA A 251 18.23 4.44 -19.82
C ALA A 251 17.37 3.16 -19.82
N LEU A 252 16.65 2.87 -20.91
CA LEU A 252 15.87 1.63 -21.04
C LEU A 252 16.76 0.38 -21.04
N SER A 253 17.94 0.45 -21.66
CA SER A 253 18.88 -0.68 -21.73
C SER A 253 19.42 -1.09 -20.35
N CYS A 254 19.39 -0.19 -19.36
CA CYS A 254 19.75 -0.51 -17.98
C CYS A 254 18.70 -1.41 -17.29
N LEU A 255 17.43 -1.36 -17.72
CA LEU A 255 16.34 -2.14 -17.13
C LEU A 255 16.34 -3.59 -17.64
N THR A 256 16.06 -4.55 -16.75
CA THR A 256 16.19 -5.98 -17.03
C THR A 256 14.83 -6.66 -17.24
N GLY A 257 14.76 -7.55 -18.25
CA GLY A 257 13.66 -8.50 -18.44
C GLY A 257 12.27 -7.86 -18.41
N ARG A 258 11.49 -8.17 -17.36
CA ARG A 258 10.10 -7.68 -17.22
C ARG A 258 10.02 -6.19 -16.86
N GLN A 259 11.05 -5.61 -16.25
CA GLN A 259 11.05 -4.22 -15.77
C GLN A 259 10.68 -3.23 -16.87
N GLN A 260 11.20 -3.44 -18.09
CA GLN A 260 10.89 -2.61 -19.27
C GLN A 260 9.39 -2.55 -19.62
N ARG A 261 8.60 -3.55 -19.21
CA ARG A 261 7.16 -3.66 -19.55
C ARG A 261 6.25 -3.47 -18.34
N THR A 262 6.75 -3.79 -17.15
CA THR A 262 5.95 -3.79 -15.92
C THR A 262 6.17 -2.57 -15.07
N THR A 263 7.30 -1.86 -15.12
CA THR A 263 7.48 -0.66 -14.27
C THR A 263 6.96 0.59 -14.97
N ILE A 264 6.70 1.65 -14.20
CA ILE A 264 6.27 2.94 -14.74
C ILE A 264 7.39 3.54 -15.59
N GLU A 265 8.62 3.52 -15.06
CA GLU A 265 9.85 3.98 -15.69
C GLU A 265 10.09 3.25 -17.02
N GLY A 266 9.99 1.92 -17.01
CA GLY A 266 10.15 1.09 -18.19
C GLY A 266 9.15 1.43 -19.29
N ARG A 267 7.88 1.62 -18.95
CA ARG A 267 6.83 2.01 -19.91
C ARG A 267 7.05 3.40 -20.49
N VAL A 268 7.46 4.36 -19.66
CA VAL A 268 7.79 5.73 -20.09
C VAL A 268 8.99 5.70 -21.03
N LEU A 269 10.11 5.12 -20.60
CA LEU A 269 11.34 5.00 -21.38
C LEU A 269 11.12 4.23 -22.68
N HIS A 270 10.34 3.15 -22.66
CA HIS A 270 9.98 2.39 -23.85
C HIS A 270 9.22 3.26 -24.85
N THR A 271 8.25 4.05 -24.39
CA THR A 271 7.50 4.96 -25.27
C THR A 271 8.41 6.03 -25.88
N LEU A 272 9.25 6.67 -25.07
CA LEU A 272 10.21 7.68 -25.55
C LEU A 272 11.22 7.11 -26.53
N SER A 273 11.67 5.88 -26.32
CA SER A 273 12.61 5.19 -27.21
C SER A 273 11.99 4.76 -28.55
N THR A 274 10.67 4.49 -28.58
CA THR A 274 9.99 3.92 -29.74
C THR A 274 9.30 4.97 -30.60
N ILE A 275 8.76 6.03 -29.99
CA ILE A 275 8.05 7.10 -30.72
C ILE A 275 9.02 8.22 -31.12
N ARG A 276 9.52 8.95 -30.12
CA ARG A 276 10.54 10.00 -30.22
C ARG A 276 10.98 10.40 -28.81
N ALA A 277 12.23 10.82 -28.64
CA ALA A 277 12.81 11.15 -27.33
C ALA A 277 12.07 12.30 -26.59
N THR A 278 11.25 13.08 -27.29
CA THR A 278 10.48 14.20 -26.75
C THR A 278 8.98 13.93 -26.62
N ALA A 279 8.53 12.68 -26.79
CA ALA A 279 7.12 12.26 -26.69
C ALA A 279 6.62 12.15 -25.24
N TYR A 280 6.88 13.18 -24.42
CA TYR A 280 6.64 13.14 -22.98
C TYR A 280 5.16 13.00 -22.64
N GLN A 281 4.29 13.74 -23.33
CA GLN A 281 2.85 13.65 -23.11
C GLN A 281 2.34 12.26 -23.49
N GLU A 282 2.74 11.74 -24.65
CA GLU A 282 2.32 10.42 -25.13
C GLU A 282 2.84 9.29 -24.23
N ALA A 283 4.03 9.45 -23.64
CA ALA A 283 4.58 8.51 -22.66
C ALA A 283 3.73 8.44 -21.38
N LEU A 284 3.27 9.59 -20.88
CA LEU A 284 2.36 9.67 -19.74
C LEU A 284 0.97 9.13 -20.10
N ASP A 285 0.44 9.49 -21.28
CA ASP A 285 -0.89 9.08 -21.74
C ASP A 285 -1.02 7.56 -22.00
N ARG A 286 0.10 6.85 -22.19
CA ARG A 286 0.15 5.39 -22.30
C ARG A 286 0.24 4.66 -20.96
N LEU A 287 0.42 5.37 -19.86
CA LEU A 287 0.30 4.77 -18.54
C LEU A 287 -1.17 4.39 -18.26
N PRO A 288 -1.42 3.35 -17.44
CA PRO A 288 -2.77 3.00 -17.01
C PRO A 288 -3.52 4.19 -16.42
N SER A 289 -4.84 4.19 -16.57
CA SER A 289 -5.72 5.27 -16.11
C SER A 289 -5.52 5.56 -14.61
N GLY A 290 -5.51 4.52 -13.79
CA GLY A 290 -5.27 4.62 -12.35
C GLY A 290 -3.93 5.24 -11.98
N THR A 291 -2.87 4.91 -12.72
CA THR A 291 -1.52 5.48 -12.50
C THR A 291 -1.48 6.96 -12.88
N ARG A 292 -2.16 7.38 -13.94
CA ARG A 292 -2.25 8.81 -14.31
C ARG A 292 -3.02 9.61 -13.28
N GLN A 293 -4.18 9.09 -12.87
CA GLN A 293 -5.05 9.73 -11.89
C GLN A 293 -4.38 9.85 -10.52
N LEU A 294 -3.57 8.87 -10.14
CA LEU A 294 -2.78 8.91 -8.91
C LEU A 294 -1.96 10.21 -8.76
N TYR A 295 -1.25 10.63 -9.81
CA TYR A 295 -0.40 11.82 -9.74
C TYR A 295 -1.22 13.10 -9.52
N VAL A 296 -2.27 13.31 -10.31
CA VAL A 296 -3.11 14.52 -10.22
C VAL A 296 -3.94 14.55 -8.93
N HIS A 297 -4.38 13.40 -8.42
CA HIS A 297 -5.03 13.30 -7.11
C HIS A 297 -4.07 13.52 -5.94
N ALA A 298 -2.79 13.12 -6.08
CA ALA A 298 -1.78 13.45 -5.07
C ALA A 298 -1.59 14.97 -4.95
N TYR A 299 -1.69 15.72 -6.04
CA TYR A 299 -1.68 17.18 -5.99
C TYR A 299 -2.91 17.75 -5.25
N GLN A 300 -4.12 17.27 -5.53
CA GLN A 300 -5.31 17.66 -4.74
C GLN A 300 -5.15 17.40 -3.24
N SER A 301 -4.60 16.22 -2.91
CA SER A 301 -4.33 15.78 -1.53
C SER A 301 -3.33 16.72 -0.84
N TRP A 302 -2.33 17.20 -1.59
CA TRP A 302 -1.33 18.14 -1.09
C TRP A 302 -1.93 19.52 -0.79
N VAL A 303 -2.73 20.05 -1.71
CA VAL A 303 -3.47 21.31 -1.51
C VAL A 303 -4.39 21.20 -0.30
N TRP A 304 -5.14 20.11 -0.20
CA TRP A 304 -6.04 19.86 0.92
C TRP A 304 -5.31 19.81 2.26
N ASN A 305 -4.23 19.04 2.38
CA ASN A 305 -3.44 18.95 3.62
C ASN A 305 -2.93 20.33 4.09
N ARG A 306 -2.43 21.16 3.16
CA ARG A 306 -1.93 22.51 3.46
C ARG A 306 -3.04 23.44 3.92
N LEU A 307 -4.19 23.43 3.25
CA LEU A 307 -5.31 24.29 3.59
C LEU A 307 -6.00 23.86 4.89
N VAL A 308 -6.08 22.56 5.17
CA VAL A 308 -6.53 22.05 6.48
C VAL A 308 -5.58 22.49 7.59
N SER A 309 -4.27 22.39 7.37
CA SER A 309 -3.28 22.87 8.33
C SER A 309 -3.47 24.36 8.62
N ARG A 310 -3.67 25.17 7.58
CA ARG A 310 -3.95 26.62 7.70
C ARG A 310 -5.26 26.88 8.44
N ARG A 311 -6.35 26.18 8.07
CA ARG A 311 -7.68 26.30 8.70
C ARG A 311 -7.64 26.00 10.20
N LEU A 312 -6.94 24.94 10.60
CA LEU A 312 -6.82 24.57 12.00
C LEU A 312 -5.89 25.53 12.76
N ALA A 313 -4.84 26.03 12.13
CA ALA A 313 -3.94 27.01 12.74
C ALA A 313 -4.63 28.37 12.98
N GLU A 314 -5.42 28.86 12.02
CA GLU A 314 -6.06 30.18 12.10
C GLU A 314 -7.34 30.18 12.95
N HIS A 315 -8.10 29.08 12.97
CA HIS A 315 -9.44 29.06 13.58
C HIS A 315 -9.65 27.95 14.62
N GLY A 316 -8.65 27.08 14.82
CA GLY A 316 -8.75 25.96 15.75
C GLY A 316 -9.91 25.01 15.43
N LEU A 317 -10.45 24.40 16.48
CA LEU A 317 -11.54 23.41 16.41
C LEU A 317 -12.95 24.02 16.45
N LYS A 318 -13.08 25.32 16.17
CA LYS A 318 -14.38 26.00 16.14
C LYS A 318 -14.90 26.04 14.71
N LEU A 319 -16.20 25.76 14.53
CA LEU A 319 -16.90 25.99 13.27
C LEU A 319 -17.06 27.50 13.02
N ARG A 320 -17.17 27.89 11.75
CA ARG A 320 -17.41 29.26 11.33
C ARG A 320 -18.50 29.31 10.26
N PRO A 321 -19.20 30.44 10.09
CA PRO A 321 -20.07 30.63 8.94
C PRO A 321 -19.30 30.40 7.63
N GLY A 322 -19.98 29.81 6.66
CA GLY A 322 -19.41 29.44 5.38
C GLY A 322 -18.63 28.12 5.37
N ASP A 323 -18.35 27.52 6.55
CA ASP A 323 -17.81 26.16 6.61
C ASP A 323 -18.79 25.17 5.97
N LEU A 324 -18.27 24.14 5.30
CA LEU A 324 -19.09 23.15 4.60
C LEU A 324 -19.36 21.92 5.47
N VAL A 325 -20.59 21.42 5.43
CA VAL A 325 -21.02 20.13 5.99
C VAL A 325 -21.75 19.33 4.91
N LEU A 326 -21.74 17.99 5.02
CA LEU A 326 -22.53 17.13 4.12
C LEU A 326 -24.04 17.28 4.42
N ALA A 327 -24.87 17.38 3.38
CA ALA A 327 -26.33 17.42 3.51
C ALA A 327 -26.92 16.00 3.44
N GLY A 328 -27.73 15.63 4.44
CA GLY A 328 -28.43 14.33 4.50
C GLY A 328 -27.85 13.32 5.51
N ASP A 329 -28.54 12.18 5.66
CA ASP A 329 -28.16 11.12 6.61
C ASP A 329 -26.81 10.51 6.19
N GLN A 330 -25.84 10.51 7.12
CA GLN A 330 -24.40 10.25 6.91
C GLN A 330 -24.05 8.82 6.45
N SER A 331 -25.05 8.02 6.02
CA SER A 331 -24.90 6.60 5.70
C SER A 331 -24.60 6.30 4.23
N THR A 332 -24.65 7.30 3.33
CA THR A 332 -24.45 7.11 1.88
C THR A 332 -23.50 8.12 1.26
N ALA A 333 -22.43 8.51 1.97
CA ALA A 333 -21.29 9.11 1.29
C ALA A 333 -20.66 8.01 0.40
N GLU A 334 -21.05 7.96 -0.88
CA GLU A 334 -20.20 7.41 -1.93
C GLU A 334 -18.95 8.30 -1.97
N GLU A 335 -18.03 8.10 -1.05
CA GLU A 335 -16.69 8.68 -1.12
C GLU A 335 -16.09 8.19 -2.43
N SER A 336 -15.80 9.15 -3.31
CA SER A 336 -15.42 8.88 -4.68
C SER A 336 -14.17 8.00 -4.70
N ALA A 337 -14.06 7.15 -5.73
CA ALA A 337 -12.94 6.23 -6.00
C ALA A 337 -11.53 6.88 -6.12
N THR A 338 -11.37 8.13 -5.69
CA THR A 338 -10.16 8.96 -5.76
C THR A 338 -9.14 8.60 -4.69
N ASP A 339 -9.51 7.84 -3.65
CA ASP A 339 -8.60 7.32 -2.62
C ASP A 339 -7.89 6.02 -3.03
N MET A 340 -7.59 5.86 -4.32
CA MET A 340 -6.62 4.87 -4.77
C MET A 340 -5.25 5.20 -4.16
N GLU A 341 -4.91 4.51 -3.07
CA GLU A 341 -3.55 4.49 -2.52
C GLU A 341 -2.54 4.25 -3.66
N PRO A 342 -1.52 5.09 -3.86
CA PRO A 342 -0.33 4.63 -4.53
C PRO A 342 0.20 3.46 -3.72
N ALA A 343 0.24 2.28 -4.32
CA ALA A 343 1.11 1.24 -3.80
C ALA A 343 2.55 1.74 -4.05
N ALA A 344 3.12 2.41 -3.05
CA ALA A 344 4.47 2.97 -3.05
C ALA A 344 5.58 1.91 -3.23
N GLU A 345 5.19 0.64 -3.38
CA GLU A 345 6.04 -0.53 -3.58
C GLU A 345 5.76 -1.29 -4.90
N LEU A 346 4.93 -0.78 -5.83
CA LEU A 346 4.78 -1.42 -7.14
C LEU A 346 6.02 -1.20 -8.01
N GLU A 347 7.02 -2.07 -7.89
CA GLU A 347 7.99 -2.33 -8.96
C GLU A 347 7.32 -2.98 -10.19
N THR A 348 6.05 -3.38 -10.08
CA THR A 348 5.28 -3.96 -11.19
C THR A 348 3.88 -3.36 -11.24
N VAL A 349 3.60 -2.55 -12.26
CA VAL A 349 2.26 -2.15 -12.68
C VAL A 349 1.53 -3.43 -13.12
N ALA A 350 0.80 -4.04 -12.20
CA ALA A 350 -0.15 -5.09 -12.57
C ALA A 350 -1.14 -4.49 -13.59
N GLU A 351 -1.41 -5.18 -14.69
CA GLU A 351 -2.34 -4.75 -15.76
C GLU A 351 -3.82 -4.72 -15.32
N VAL A 352 -4.06 -4.61 -14.02
CA VAL A 352 -5.39 -4.71 -13.42
C VAL A 352 -5.93 -3.30 -13.24
N GLU A 353 -6.55 -2.80 -14.30
CA GLU A 353 -7.42 -1.64 -14.17
C GLU A 353 -8.65 -2.07 -13.33
N PRO A 354 -8.98 -1.36 -12.23
CA PRO A 354 -10.32 -1.46 -11.69
C PRO A 354 -11.28 -1.08 -12.83
N THR A 355 -12.34 -1.86 -13.04
CA THR A 355 -13.38 -1.49 -13.99
C THR A 355 -13.95 -0.16 -13.53
N ALA A 356 -13.58 0.92 -14.20
CA ALA A 356 -14.19 2.22 -14.00
C ALA A 356 -15.71 2.04 -14.11
N PRO A 357 -16.51 2.61 -13.20
CA PRO A 357 -17.95 2.58 -13.37
C PRO A 357 -18.28 3.21 -14.72
N THR A 358 -18.82 2.41 -15.64
CA THR A 358 -19.48 2.87 -16.86
C THR A 358 -20.80 3.53 -16.44
N SER A 359 -20.73 4.71 -15.83
CA SER A 359 -21.89 5.57 -15.63
C SER A 359 -21.73 6.75 -16.57
N SER A 360 -22.59 6.79 -17.59
CA SER A 360 -22.81 7.90 -18.52
C SER A 360 -23.44 9.14 -17.86
N GLY A 361 -23.19 9.36 -16.57
CA GLY A 361 -23.61 10.52 -15.79
C GLY A 361 -22.38 11.21 -15.22
N GLY A 362 -22.45 12.54 -15.10
CA GLY A 362 -21.38 13.33 -14.49
C GLY A 362 -21.01 12.88 -13.07
N PRO A 363 -19.95 13.45 -12.47
CA PRO A 363 -19.51 13.08 -11.14
C PRO A 363 -20.65 13.23 -10.12
N ARG A 364 -20.99 12.14 -9.44
CA ARG A 364 -21.94 12.15 -8.32
C ARG A 364 -21.18 12.58 -7.07
N LEU A 365 -21.25 13.86 -6.76
CA LEU A 365 -20.74 14.40 -5.50
C LEU A 365 -21.86 14.42 -4.47
N PRO A 366 -21.57 14.16 -3.18
CA PRO A 366 -22.56 14.35 -2.13
C PRO A 366 -22.92 15.83 -2.06
N GLU A 367 -24.16 16.11 -1.67
CA GLU A 367 -24.65 17.46 -1.47
C GLU A 367 -23.98 18.07 -0.23
N VAL A 368 -23.64 19.36 -0.30
CA VAL A 368 -23.02 20.09 0.81
C VAL A 368 -23.73 21.41 1.08
N HIS A 369 -23.79 21.74 2.36
CA HIS A 369 -24.37 22.96 2.89
C HIS A 369 -23.30 23.85 3.51
N ALA A 370 -23.37 25.15 3.25
CA ALA A 370 -22.48 26.13 3.87
C ALA A 370 -23.19 26.69 5.12
N LEU A 371 -22.58 26.51 6.29
CA LEU A 371 -23.19 26.85 7.56
C LEU A 371 -23.45 28.36 7.69
N THR A 372 -24.62 28.70 8.20
CA THR A 372 -24.93 30.05 8.67
C THR A 372 -24.57 30.21 10.16
N GLU A 373 -24.51 31.45 10.66
CA GLU A 373 -24.24 31.72 12.09
C GLU A 373 -25.22 30.99 13.02
N ALA A 374 -26.49 30.88 12.61
CA ALA A 374 -27.54 30.24 13.39
C ALA A 374 -27.43 28.70 13.47
N GLU A 375 -26.65 28.08 12.57
CA GLU A 375 -26.53 26.62 12.48
C GLU A 375 -25.28 26.09 13.20
N LEU A 376 -24.36 26.95 13.63
CA LEU A 376 -23.07 26.55 14.19
C LEU A 376 -23.22 25.64 15.43
N ASP A 377 -24.17 25.94 16.31
CA ASP A 377 -24.39 25.18 17.55
C ASP A 377 -25.06 23.81 17.30
N ALA A 378 -25.66 23.60 16.13
CA ALA A 378 -26.28 22.33 15.74
C ALA A 378 -25.28 21.33 15.15
N HIS A 379 -24.06 21.79 14.85
CA HIS A 379 -23.02 21.00 14.21
C HIS A 379 -21.78 20.86 15.10
N SER A 380 -20.99 19.82 14.83
CA SER A 380 -19.71 19.62 15.46
C SER A 380 -18.56 19.82 14.47
N ILE A 381 -17.37 20.09 14.99
CA ILE A 381 -16.14 20.16 14.18
C ILE A 381 -15.88 18.86 13.38
N TYR A 382 -16.47 17.73 13.78
CA TYR A 382 -16.39 16.46 13.06
C TYR A 382 -17.29 16.42 11.80
N ASP A 383 -18.28 17.29 11.69
CA ASP A 383 -19.12 17.42 10.50
C ASP A 383 -18.45 18.27 9.41
N LEU A 384 -17.40 19.03 9.77
CA LEU A 384 -16.67 19.90 8.86
C LEU A 384 -16.00 19.09 7.76
N VAL A 385 -16.38 19.38 6.52
CA VAL A 385 -15.70 18.90 5.32
C VAL A 385 -15.00 20.03 4.58
N MET A 386 -13.85 19.72 4.00
CA MET A 386 -13.15 20.62 3.08
C MET A 386 -13.03 19.96 1.70
N PRO A 387 -13.17 20.73 0.60
CA PRO A 387 -13.13 20.17 -0.74
C PRO A 387 -11.71 19.78 -1.15
N LEU A 388 -11.55 18.61 -1.77
CA LEU A 388 -10.45 18.38 -2.70
C LEU A 388 -10.70 19.29 -3.91
N PRO A 389 -9.75 20.16 -4.28
CA PRO A 389 -10.00 21.19 -5.27
C PRO A 389 -10.30 20.56 -6.63
N GLY A 390 -11.37 20.99 -7.27
CA GLY A 390 -11.83 20.45 -8.55
C GLY A 390 -12.89 21.35 -9.20
N TRP A 391 -13.31 20.99 -10.41
CA TRP A 391 -14.24 21.81 -11.19
C TRP A 391 -15.72 21.64 -10.80
N ALA A 392 -16.08 20.56 -10.09
CA ALA A 392 -17.46 20.22 -9.74
C ALA A 392 -17.81 20.47 -8.26
N VAL A 393 -16.84 20.80 -7.42
CA VAL A 393 -17.05 21.03 -5.98
C VAL A 393 -17.53 22.46 -5.69
N ARG A 394 -18.33 22.60 -4.63
CA ARG A 394 -18.61 23.86 -3.96
C ARG A 394 -17.44 24.18 -3.03
N TYR A 395 -16.99 25.42 -3.04
CA TYR A 395 -16.00 25.91 -2.09
C TYR A 395 -16.68 26.60 -0.89
N PRO A 396 -16.05 26.64 0.29
CA PRO A 396 -16.59 27.32 1.47
C PRO A 396 -16.98 28.77 1.20
N GLU A 397 -18.00 29.28 1.88
CA GLU A 397 -18.49 30.67 1.70
C GLU A 397 -17.85 31.64 2.71
N ASN A 398 -16.55 31.49 2.89
CA ASN A 398 -15.71 32.30 3.78
C ASN A 398 -14.30 32.46 3.18
N GLU A 399 -13.35 32.97 3.96
CA GLU A 399 -11.98 33.26 3.52
C GLU A 399 -11.25 32.04 2.93
N LEU A 400 -11.63 30.81 3.29
CA LEU A 400 -11.01 29.57 2.78
C LEU A 400 -11.10 29.52 1.24
N SER A 401 -12.20 30.00 0.64
CA SER A 401 -12.34 30.06 -0.83
C SER A 401 -11.25 30.90 -1.48
N SER A 402 -10.85 32.00 -0.84
CA SER A 402 -9.75 32.83 -1.34
C SER A 402 -8.40 32.13 -1.19
N TRP A 403 -8.21 31.34 -0.12
CA TRP A 403 -6.99 30.55 0.07
C TRP A 403 -6.83 29.44 -0.97
N TYR A 404 -7.92 28.77 -1.37
CA TYR A 404 -7.88 27.83 -2.49
C TYR A 404 -7.41 28.50 -3.79
N LYS A 405 -7.98 29.67 -4.12
CA LYS A 405 -7.60 30.44 -5.32
C LYS A 405 -6.15 30.89 -5.26
N GLU A 406 -5.73 31.43 -4.11
CA GLU A 406 -4.36 31.86 -3.84
C GLU A 406 -3.38 30.70 -4.10
N MET A 407 -3.60 29.55 -3.45
CA MET A 407 -2.71 28.42 -3.51
C MET A 407 -2.61 27.80 -4.92
N LEU A 408 -3.75 27.61 -5.59
CA LEU A 408 -3.77 27.11 -6.97
C LEU A 408 -3.08 28.08 -7.94
N SER A 409 -3.27 29.40 -7.75
CA SER A 409 -2.64 30.42 -8.59
C SER A 409 -1.12 30.50 -8.39
N GLN A 410 -0.64 30.37 -7.15
CA GLN A 410 0.80 30.32 -6.82
C GLN A 410 1.48 29.13 -7.51
N ASP A 411 0.78 28.00 -7.60
CA ASP A 411 1.25 26.82 -8.31
C ASP A 411 1.02 26.88 -9.83
N GLY A 412 0.36 27.91 -10.36
CA GLY A 412 0.02 28.02 -11.78
C GLY A 412 -0.93 26.92 -12.27
N VAL A 413 -1.80 26.40 -11.39
CA VAL A 413 -2.75 25.32 -11.68
C VAL A 413 -4.16 25.89 -11.78
N GLU A 414 -4.87 25.53 -12.84
CA GLU A 414 -6.29 25.87 -13.04
C GLU A 414 -7.14 24.60 -13.15
N LEU A 415 -7.99 24.35 -12.14
CA LEU A 415 -8.89 23.20 -12.11
C LEU A 415 -10.30 23.58 -12.58
N THR A 416 -10.42 23.87 -13.87
CA THR A 416 -11.65 24.38 -14.49
C THR A 416 -12.36 23.33 -15.34
N GLN A 417 -13.61 23.58 -15.73
CA GLN A 417 -14.31 22.76 -16.72
C GLN A 417 -13.52 22.64 -18.04
N LYS A 418 -12.81 23.71 -18.44
CA LYS A 418 -11.94 23.71 -19.63
C LYS A 418 -10.80 22.69 -19.53
N LEU A 419 -10.28 22.42 -18.33
CA LEU A 419 -9.32 21.34 -18.11
C LEU A 419 -9.96 19.98 -18.42
N CYS A 420 -11.20 19.76 -17.96
CA CYS A 420 -11.96 18.55 -18.26
C CYS A 420 -12.18 18.36 -19.76
N ASP A 421 -12.50 19.44 -20.48
CA ASP A 421 -12.80 19.37 -21.90
C ASP A 421 -11.54 19.13 -22.75
N THR A 422 -10.38 19.64 -22.31
CA THR A 422 -9.12 19.57 -23.08
C THR A 422 -8.20 18.42 -22.69
N MET A 423 -8.26 17.95 -21.45
CA MET A 423 -7.45 16.86 -20.91
C MET A 423 -8.30 15.95 -20.00
N PRO A 424 -9.33 15.28 -20.55
CA PRO A 424 -10.27 14.48 -19.76
C PRO A 424 -9.59 13.38 -18.94
N GLN A 425 -8.48 12.83 -19.42
CA GLN A 425 -7.70 11.80 -18.72
C GLN A 425 -6.98 12.29 -17.46
N TYR A 426 -6.87 13.61 -17.27
CA TYR A 426 -6.28 14.27 -16.09
C TYR A 426 -7.30 15.16 -15.35
N SER A 427 -8.58 15.07 -15.72
CA SER A 427 -9.64 15.90 -15.15
C SER A 427 -9.90 15.57 -13.69
N LEU A 428 -10.18 16.60 -12.89
CA LEU A 428 -10.42 16.51 -11.46
C LEU A 428 -11.76 17.14 -11.09
N ALA A 429 -12.79 16.32 -10.92
CA ALA A 429 -14.10 16.80 -10.46
C ALA A 429 -14.02 17.40 -9.03
N GLY A 430 -13.14 16.86 -8.19
CA GLY A 430 -13.05 17.16 -6.77
C GLY A 430 -13.86 16.16 -5.93
N ALA A 431 -13.82 16.33 -4.61
CA ALA A 431 -14.56 15.55 -3.63
C ALA A 431 -14.65 16.36 -2.33
N TYR A 432 -15.35 15.86 -1.31
CA TYR A 432 -15.35 16.43 0.03
C TYR A 432 -14.75 15.44 1.01
N ARG A 433 -14.00 15.95 1.99
CA ARG A 433 -13.32 15.14 2.99
C ARG A 433 -13.44 15.78 4.36
N HIS A 434 -13.80 14.96 5.36
CA HIS A 434 -13.83 15.40 6.76
C HIS A 434 -12.45 15.86 7.23
N VAL A 435 -12.41 16.99 7.93
CA VAL A 435 -11.17 17.58 8.45
C VAL A 435 -10.61 16.76 9.61
N LEU A 436 -11.48 16.26 10.49
CA LEU A 436 -11.12 15.40 11.60
C LEU A 436 -11.71 14.00 11.43
N ALA A 437 -10.99 12.99 11.91
CA ALA A 437 -11.49 11.63 12.02
C ALA A 437 -11.50 11.22 13.49
N ARG A 438 -12.63 10.65 13.93
CA ARG A 438 -12.75 10.05 15.27
C ARG A 438 -12.62 8.53 15.17
N PRO A 439 -11.71 7.91 15.93
CA PRO A 439 -11.60 6.47 15.97
C PRO A 439 -12.79 5.87 16.75
N GLY A 440 -13.33 4.76 16.24
CA GLY A 440 -14.27 3.90 16.96
C GLY A 440 -13.54 2.81 17.73
N ASP A 441 -14.22 2.19 18.70
CA ASP A 441 -13.79 0.96 19.38
C ASP A 441 -12.35 0.99 19.93
N VAL A 442 -11.91 2.14 20.43
CA VAL A 442 -10.54 2.32 20.91
C VAL A 442 -10.31 1.49 22.18
N SER A 443 -9.28 0.66 22.17
CA SER A 443 -8.75 -0.02 23.35
C SER A 443 -7.23 -0.14 23.24
N TRP A 444 -6.55 -0.20 24.37
CA TRP A 444 -5.10 -0.35 24.39
C TRP A 444 -4.62 -1.05 25.65
N ARG A 445 -3.41 -1.59 25.55
CA ARG A 445 -2.66 -2.13 26.69
C ARG A 445 -1.16 -1.99 26.44
N VAL A 446 -0.40 -1.89 27.53
CA VAL A 446 1.06 -1.98 27.49
C VAL A 446 1.46 -3.44 27.70
N LEU A 447 2.42 -3.90 26.91
CA LEU A 447 3.00 -5.24 27.02
C LEU A 447 4.51 -5.12 27.13
N ARG A 448 5.11 -5.79 28.10
CA ARG A 448 6.56 -5.92 28.27
C ARG A 448 7.06 -7.18 27.58
N TYR A 449 8.20 -7.08 26.90
CA TYR A 449 8.76 -8.16 26.08
C TYR A 449 10.29 -8.09 25.98
N SER A 450 10.96 -9.25 25.96
CA SER A 450 12.42 -9.29 25.91
C SER A 450 12.99 -9.43 24.49
N ASN A 451 12.31 -10.19 23.62
CA ASN A 451 12.78 -10.45 22.27
C ASN A 451 12.16 -9.47 21.25
N PRO A 452 12.96 -8.61 20.59
CA PRO A 452 12.52 -7.67 19.54
C PRO A 452 11.69 -8.28 18.41
N ASN A 453 11.93 -9.56 18.12
CA ASN A 453 11.32 -10.27 17.00
C ASN A 453 10.11 -11.12 17.39
N SER A 454 9.72 -11.15 18.67
CA SER A 454 8.54 -11.92 19.10
C SER A 454 7.25 -11.29 18.57
N ASP A 455 6.31 -12.12 18.15
CA ASP A 455 4.95 -11.69 17.83
C ASP A 455 4.23 -11.26 19.11
N LEU A 456 3.85 -9.98 19.18
CA LEU A 456 3.19 -9.39 20.35
C LEU A 456 1.66 -9.27 20.18
N LEU A 457 1.17 -9.70 19.02
CA LEU A 457 -0.23 -9.67 18.63
C LEU A 457 -0.49 -10.82 17.65
N LEU A 458 -1.55 -11.57 17.90
CA LEU A 458 -1.97 -12.66 17.02
C LEU A 458 -2.82 -12.15 15.85
N SER A 459 -2.63 -12.76 14.68
CA SER A 459 -3.56 -12.59 13.56
C SER A 459 -4.75 -13.53 13.64
N ASP A 460 -5.77 -13.29 12.79
CA ASP A 460 -6.93 -14.17 12.64
C ASP A 460 -6.51 -15.62 12.38
N VAL A 461 -5.49 -15.83 11.56
CA VAL A 461 -4.97 -17.16 11.20
C VAL A 461 -4.25 -17.82 12.37
N ASP A 462 -3.50 -17.04 13.16
CA ASP A 462 -2.81 -17.55 14.35
C ASP A 462 -3.85 -18.04 15.37
N ARG A 463 -4.92 -17.26 15.59
CA ARG A 463 -6.04 -17.63 16.46
C ARG A 463 -6.80 -18.85 15.94
N LEU A 464 -7.09 -18.92 14.64
CA LEU A 464 -7.72 -20.08 14.01
C LEU A 464 -6.90 -21.37 14.18
N ARG A 465 -5.57 -21.25 14.28
CA ARG A 465 -4.65 -22.37 14.53
C ARG A 465 -4.47 -22.68 16.02
N GLY A 466 -5.13 -21.93 16.91
CA GLY A 466 -5.02 -22.12 18.36
C GLY A 466 -3.69 -21.64 18.95
N ALA A 467 -3.03 -20.65 18.34
CA ALA A 467 -1.85 -20.03 18.93
C ALA A 467 -2.20 -19.36 20.27
N ALA A 468 -1.30 -19.46 21.24
CA ALA A 468 -1.45 -18.83 22.55
C ALA A 468 -1.25 -17.32 22.47
N GLU A 469 -2.05 -16.54 23.20
CA GLU A 469 -1.90 -15.09 23.28
C GLU A 469 -0.55 -14.71 23.93
N PRO A 470 0.16 -13.70 23.41
CA PRO A 470 1.42 -13.25 23.98
C PRO A 470 1.26 -12.77 25.42
N ALA A 471 2.03 -13.38 26.33
CA ALA A 471 2.06 -13.04 27.75
C ALA A 471 2.94 -11.82 28.03
N ASP A 472 2.60 -11.08 29.08
CA ASP A 472 3.41 -9.98 29.60
C ASP A 472 4.62 -10.52 30.37
N GLU A 473 5.80 -9.94 30.14
CA GLU A 473 7.05 -10.29 30.80
C GLU A 473 7.45 -9.16 31.78
N PRO A 474 7.12 -9.21 33.09
CA PRO A 474 7.22 -8.07 33.99
C PRO A 474 8.61 -7.42 34.09
N ASP A 475 9.66 -8.23 33.97
CA ASP A 475 11.07 -7.82 34.11
C ASP A 475 11.76 -7.56 32.76
N ALA A 476 11.01 -7.56 31.65
CA ALA A 476 11.59 -7.39 30.33
C ALA A 476 12.02 -5.94 30.04
N PRO A 477 13.10 -5.74 29.27
CA PRO A 477 13.69 -4.42 29.01
C PRO A 477 12.86 -3.54 28.08
N PHE A 478 11.96 -4.12 27.28
CA PHE A 478 11.20 -3.36 26.28
C PHE A 478 9.71 -3.34 26.60
N ARG A 479 9.07 -2.24 26.20
CA ARG A 479 7.62 -2.04 26.28
C ARG A 479 7.04 -1.78 24.91
N ALA A 480 5.89 -2.37 24.65
CA ALA A 480 5.09 -2.13 23.46
C ALA A 480 3.73 -1.58 23.87
N LEU A 481 3.19 -0.66 23.05
CA LEU A 481 1.81 -0.21 23.15
C LEU A 481 1.01 -0.96 22.08
N ILE A 482 0.09 -1.82 22.53
CA ILE A 482 -0.83 -2.56 21.68
C ILE A 482 -2.14 -1.77 21.68
N MET A 483 -2.62 -1.41 20.49
CA MET A 483 -3.81 -0.58 20.31
C MET A 483 -4.74 -1.26 19.32
N GLN A 484 -6.03 -1.16 19.58
CA GLN A 484 -7.06 -1.55 18.65
C GLN A 484 -8.02 -0.39 18.46
N PHE A 485 -8.41 -0.12 17.22
CA PHE A 485 -9.36 0.94 16.89
C PHE A 485 -9.93 0.78 15.48
N SER A 486 -11.12 1.29 15.26
CA SER A 486 -11.80 1.33 13.96
C SER A 486 -11.66 2.73 13.36
N LEU A 487 -11.30 2.82 12.08
CA LEU A 487 -11.33 4.08 11.34
C LEU A 487 -12.37 4.00 10.21
N PRO A 488 -13.03 5.11 9.86
CA PRO A 488 -13.88 5.17 8.67
C PRO A 488 -13.05 4.90 7.40
N PRO A 489 -13.70 4.75 6.23
CA PRO A 489 -12.98 4.67 4.96
C PRO A 489 -12.09 5.91 4.78
N SER A 490 -11.13 5.78 3.86
CA SER A 490 -10.34 6.93 3.43
C SER A 490 -9.53 7.61 4.54
N SER A 491 -9.33 6.93 5.68
CA SER A 491 -8.57 7.42 6.84
C SER A 491 -7.28 6.63 7.02
N TYR A 492 -6.21 7.33 7.39
CA TYR A 492 -4.86 6.77 7.46
C TYR A 492 -4.47 6.41 8.89
N ALA A 493 -4.25 5.12 9.17
CA ALA A 493 -3.76 4.67 10.48
C ALA A 493 -2.41 5.29 10.86
N THR A 494 -1.56 5.62 9.88
CA THR A 494 -0.30 6.33 10.11
C THR A 494 -0.51 7.74 10.65
N MET A 495 -1.59 8.43 10.28
CA MET A 495 -1.93 9.75 10.83
C MET A 495 -2.47 9.65 12.25
N ALA A 496 -3.25 8.60 12.56
CA ALA A 496 -3.63 8.27 13.93
C ALA A 496 -2.39 8.01 14.81
N VAL A 497 -1.45 7.19 14.34
CA VAL A 497 -0.19 6.92 15.06
C VAL A 497 0.64 8.19 15.23
N ARG A 498 0.70 9.06 14.20
CA ARG A 498 1.37 10.37 14.28
C ARG A 498 0.77 11.24 15.40
N GLU A 499 -0.55 11.28 15.52
CA GLU A 499 -1.23 12.03 16.58
C GLU A 499 -0.88 11.49 17.97
N ILE A 500 -0.93 10.16 18.14
CA ILE A 500 -0.62 9.50 19.42
C ILE A 500 0.83 9.72 19.84
N THR A 501 1.76 9.59 18.89
CA THR A 501 3.21 9.66 19.15
C THR A 501 3.77 11.08 19.15
N GLY A 502 3.06 12.03 18.53
CA GLY A 502 3.57 13.38 18.28
C GLY A 502 4.84 13.41 17.41
N THR A 503 5.10 12.34 16.66
CA THR A 503 6.35 12.15 15.90
C THR A 503 6.10 12.26 14.40
N ASP A 504 7.08 12.79 13.66
CA ASP A 504 7.01 12.84 12.20
C ASP A 504 6.90 11.42 11.59
N SER A 505 5.94 11.26 10.68
CA SER A 505 5.69 10.03 9.94
C SER A 505 6.53 9.89 8.67
N SER A 506 7.45 10.82 8.40
CA SER A 506 8.34 10.77 7.24
C SER A 506 9.23 9.53 7.26
N LEU A 507 9.59 9.04 6.07
CA LEU A 507 10.50 7.89 5.92
C LEU A 507 11.82 8.13 6.65
N VAL A 508 12.36 9.35 6.58
CA VAL A 508 13.60 9.75 7.24
C VAL A 508 13.48 9.66 8.76
N ALA A 509 12.37 10.13 9.34
CA ALA A 509 12.12 10.02 10.77
C ALA A 509 12.02 8.54 11.20
N GLN A 510 11.29 7.72 10.44
CA GLN A 510 11.17 6.28 10.70
C GLN A 510 12.51 5.55 10.59
N MET A 511 13.34 5.88 9.60
CA MET A 511 14.69 5.32 9.45
C MET A 511 15.57 5.63 10.66
N LYS A 512 15.53 6.87 11.18
CA LYS A 512 16.27 7.26 12.38
C LYS A 512 15.81 6.48 13.62
N LEU A 513 14.51 6.31 13.81
CA LEU A 513 13.95 5.52 14.91
C LEU A 513 14.38 4.05 14.83
N ASN A 514 14.30 3.45 13.63
CA ASN A 514 14.72 2.07 13.41
C ASN A 514 16.22 1.86 13.65
N ALA A 515 17.06 2.82 13.25
CA ALA A 515 18.50 2.77 13.49
C ALA A 515 18.82 2.87 14.99
N ALA A 516 18.16 3.77 15.71
CA ALA A 516 18.30 3.91 17.17
C ALA A 516 17.87 2.63 17.90
N TYR A 517 16.72 2.06 17.55
CA TYR A 517 16.23 0.81 18.14
C TYR A 517 17.18 -0.36 17.86
N SER A 518 17.69 -0.47 16.63
CA SER A 518 18.63 -1.51 16.24
C SER A 518 19.95 -1.42 17.02
N ALA A 519 20.45 -0.20 17.25
CA ALA A 519 21.66 0.03 18.05
C ALA A 519 21.45 -0.39 19.51
N GLU A 520 20.29 -0.11 20.10
CA GLU A 520 19.97 -0.48 21.48
C GLU A 520 19.84 -2.00 21.66
N ILE A 521 19.20 -2.69 20.70
CA ILE A 521 19.15 -4.17 20.68
C ILE A 521 20.56 -4.77 20.63
N GLN A 522 21.48 -4.18 19.87
CA GLN A 522 22.86 -4.66 19.81
C GLN A 522 23.58 -4.46 21.15
N GLN A 523 23.30 -3.36 21.86
CA GLN A 523 23.87 -3.09 23.18
C GLN A 523 23.34 -4.03 24.26
N THR A 524 22.05 -4.37 24.26
CA THR A 524 21.47 -5.32 25.24
C THR A 524 21.95 -6.75 25.03
N ARG A 525 22.31 -7.12 23.79
CA ARG A 525 22.89 -8.44 23.46
C ARG A 525 24.38 -8.58 23.82
N ASN A 526 25.13 -7.48 23.94
CA ASN A 526 26.57 -7.48 24.26
C ASN A 526 26.91 -6.49 25.40
N PRO A 527 26.52 -6.80 26.66
CA PRO A 527 26.78 -5.91 27.80
C PRO A 527 28.27 -5.75 28.14
N SER A 528 29.15 -6.63 27.65
CA SER A 528 30.60 -6.61 27.88
C SER A 528 31.35 -5.42 27.27
N ASN A 529 30.70 -4.61 26.43
CA ASN A 529 31.32 -3.41 25.85
C ASN A 529 31.18 -2.15 26.73
N LYS A 530 30.48 -2.23 27.88
CA LYS A 530 30.43 -1.15 28.87
C LYS A 530 31.77 -0.95 29.62
N GLY A 531 32.57 -2.02 29.78
CA GLY A 531 33.82 -1.96 30.55
C GLY A 531 34.99 -1.28 29.82
N ARG A 532 35.10 -1.44 28.50
CA ARG A 532 36.26 -0.93 27.73
C ARG A 532 36.22 0.56 27.38
N LYS A 533 35.04 1.20 27.40
CA LYS A 533 34.94 2.66 27.19
C LYS A 533 35.14 3.45 28.47
N ALA A 534 34.84 2.89 29.65
CA ALA A 534 35.08 3.56 30.92
C ALA A 534 36.56 3.57 31.34
N GLU A 535 37.32 2.51 31.01
CA GLU A 535 38.78 2.47 31.29
C GLU A 535 39.58 3.37 30.34
N GLY A 536 39.15 3.55 29.09
CA GLY A 536 39.85 4.41 28.12
C GLY A 536 39.68 5.93 28.33
N ASP A 537 38.64 6.35 29.05
CA ASP A 537 38.39 7.75 29.39
C ASP A 537 38.99 8.15 30.75
N ALA A 538 39.30 7.18 31.64
CA ALA A 538 40.00 7.43 32.90
C ALA A 538 41.52 7.65 32.71
N GLU A 539 42.16 6.97 31.76
CA GLU A 539 43.59 7.16 31.45
C GLU A 539 43.91 8.46 30.71
N LYS A 540 42.91 9.17 30.17
CA LYS A 540 43.09 10.46 29.49
C LYS A 540 42.86 11.69 30.37
N ALA A 541 42.40 11.51 31.61
CA ALA A 541 42.07 12.61 32.51
C ALA A 541 43.23 13.04 33.45
N GLU A 542 44.29 12.24 33.61
CA GLU A 542 45.40 12.55 34.54
C GLU A 542 46.63 13.20 33.89
N GLY A 543 46.60 13.52 32.60
CA GLY A 543 47.77 14.03 31.87
C GLY A 543 47.57 15.35 31.15
N LYS A 544 47.06 16.40 31.81
CA LYS A 544 47.13 17.78 31.27
C LYS A 544 46.79 18.85 32.32
N THR A 545 47.80 19.23 33.10
CA THR A 545 47.86 20.55 33.76
C THR A 545 49.27 21.13 33.61
N SER A 546 49.32 22.44 33.31
CA SER A 546 50.51 23.29 33.08
C SER A 546 51.15 23.13 31.69
N ALA A 547 51.55 24.17 30.96
CA ALA A 547 51.53 25.61 31.14
C ALA A 547 51.61 26.26 29.74
N ASP A 548 51.06 27.46 29.61
CA ASP A 548 51.22 28.32 28.44
C ASP A 548 52.03 29.54 28.92
N GLU A 549 53.28 29.67 28.50
CA GLU A 549 53.98 30.96 28.49
C GLU A 549 55.25 30.95 27.61
N LYS A 550 55.15 31.73 26.52
CA LYS A 550 56.14 32.65 25.94
C LYS A 550 57.57 32.21 25.55
N GLN A 551 57.96 32.86 24.44
CA GLN A 551 59.29 33.33 24.03
C GLN A 551 60.09 32.51 23.00
N SER A 552 60.12 33.08 21.79
CA SER A 552 61.29 33.47 20.98
C SER A 552 62.50 32.54 20.88
N GLY A 553 62.94 32.31 19.64
CA GLY A 553 64.37 32.19 19.34
C GLY A 553 64.74 31.13 18.32
N ASP A 554 65.26 31.61 17.19
CA ASP A 554 66.36 31.04 16.40
C ASP A 554 66.20 29.74 15.57
N GLN A 555 66.51 29.93 14.27
CA GLN A 555 67.13 28.97 13.35
C GLN A 555 68.55 28.58 13.83
N PRO A 556 69.35 27.71 13.14
CA PRO A 556 69.12 26.89 11.95
C PRO A 556 69.60 25.43 12.14
N ASP A 557 69.47 24.57 11.13
CA ASP A 557 70.60 24.08 10.32
C ASP A 557 70.34 22.74 9.61
N ARG A 558 71.07 22.63 8.50
CA ARG A 558 71.09 21.71 7.38
C ARG A 558 71.34 20.24 7.73
N GLY A 559 70.67 19.37 6.96
CA GLY A 559 71.35 18.72 5.85
C GLY A 559 71.70 17.23 5.97
N GLN A 560 71.52 16.58 4.81
CA GLN A 560 72.20 15.36 4.31
C GLN A 560 71.74 14.01 4.92
N LYS A 561 71.58 12.91 4.18
CA LYS A 561 72.13 12.50 2.87
C LYS A 561 71.47 11.17 2.43
N ARG A 562 71.38 10.97 1.08
CA ARG A 562 71.66 9.74 0.29
C ARG A 562 70.70 8.52 0.45
N SER A 563 70.41 7.71 -0.58
CA SER A 563 70.98 7.53 -1.93
C SER A 563 70.18 6.47 -2.74
N THR A 564 70.19 6.62 -4.09
CA THR A 564 70.42 5.61 -5.17
C THR A 564 69.40 4.47 -5.39
N ASP A 565 69.07 3.96 -6.59
CA ASP A 565 69.46 4.17 -8.00
C ASP A 565 68.53 3.34 -8.94
N LEU A 566 68.72 3.53 -10.27
CA LEU A 566 68.41 2.68 -11.46
C LEU A 566 67.10 3.00 -12.22
N GLU A 567 67.08 3.69 -13.39
CA GLU A 567 67.52 3.33 -14.79
C GLU A 567 66.78 2.09 -15.36
N GLU A 568 66.29 2.01 -16.61
CA GLU A 568 66.47 2.75 -17.88
C GLU A 568 65.44 2.26 -18.95
N GLY A 569 65.13 3.11 -19.95
CA GLY A 569 64.87 2.80 -21.39
C GLY A 569 63.54 2.14 -21.84
N ALA A 570 62.97 2.39 -23.04
CA ALA A 570 63.27 3.25 -24.17
C ALA A 570 62.10 3.23 -25.21
N ASP A 571 62.11 4.20 -26.13
CA ASP A 571 61.60 4.24 -27.53
C ASP A 571 60.10 4.05 -27.88
N GLU A 572 59.52 4.62 -28.95
CA GLU A 572 59.68 5.80 -29.82
C GLU A 572 58.54 5.70 -30.89
N LYS A 573 58.23 6.80 -31.61
CA LYS A 573 57.45 6.92 -32.89
C LYS A 573 55.90 6.93 -32.82
N ARG A 574 55.15 7.66 -33.67
CA ARG A 574 55.31 8.88 -34.52
C ARG A 574 53.92 9.12 -35.18
N LEU A 575 53.52 10.40 -35.31
CA LEU A 575 52.72 11.03 -36.39
C LEU A 575 51.22 10.72 -36.63
N LYS A 576 50.41 11.80 -36.50
CA LYS A 576 49.47 12.45 -37.46
C LYS A 576 48.32 11.60 -38.08
N THR A 577 47.09 12.09 -38.34
CA THR A 577 46.68 13.39 -38.94
C THR A 577 45.14 13.58 -38.85
N GLU A 578 44.70 14.86 -38.86
CA GLU A 578 43.43 15.46 -39.40
C GLU A 578 42.05 15.03 -38.84
N ALA A 579 41.14 15.87 -38.32
CA ALA A 579 40.66 17.22 -38.63
C ALA A 579 39.85 17.34 -39.95
N VAL A 580 38.51 17.22 -39.86
CA VAL A 580 37.48 18.17 -40.36
C VAL A 580 36.28 18.09 -39.43
#